data_AF-A0A2N3VKE6-F1
#
_entry.id   AF-A0A2N3VKE6-F1
#
_cell.length_a   1.000
_cell.length_b   1.000
_cell.length_c   1.000
_cell.angle_alpha   90.00
_cell.angle_beta   90.00
_cell.angle_gamma   90.00
#
_symmetry.space_group_name_H-M   'P 1'
#
loop_
_entity.id
_entity.type
_entity.pdbx_description
1 polymer ?
#
loop_
_entity_poly.entity_id
_entity_poly.type
_entity_poly.pdbx_seq_one_letter_code
_entity_poly.pdbx_strand_id
1 'polypeptide(L)'
;MYGHPLRTNPIHRDHGETVLWIRRCRECRALFAPQTSVCPTCTSAELAWMPSSGLGSIVSWRLEHHSVGDNPAEVMPRTIAVVELDDGPWIFTTIDGEVPPPARGSVRVRFLPHVPADGFPVFTVCHAATETTERGQRAAQCANAPTDLVPSLPSALHYDSVWIRAALQQCEVLARADSIDSTSRSVIAFAIRWAPFGGAGARELLVAFGVTRRRFLQKVEDALRPRRADTVTIRGLKRQLQVSLTQAWHSALPPSMPQSVPWR
;
A
#
# COMPACT_ATOMS: atom_id res chain seq x y z
N MET A 1 -14.87 26.75 -12.80
CA MET A 1 -15.73 25.67 -12.30
C MET A 1 -14.85 24.77 -11.44
N TYR A 2 -14.92 24.93 -10.12
CA TYR A 2 -13.89 24.45 -9.18
C TYR A 2 -13.82 22.91 -9.12
N GLY A 3 -12.66 22.36 -9.45
CA GLY A 3 -12.36 20.93 -9.26
C GLY A 3 -12.20 20.63 -7.77
N HIS A 4 -13.12 19.85 -7.21
CA HIS A 4 -13.08 19.46 -5.80
C HIS A 4 -11.80 18.65 -5.47
N PRO A 5 -11.03 19.05 -4.43
CA PRO A 5 -9.82 18.35 -3.98
C PRO A 5 -10.06 16.97 -3.31
N LEU A 6 -11.29 16.42 -3.38
CA LEU A 6 -11.77 15.31 -2.56
C LEU A 6 -11.75 13.92 -3.22
N ARG A 7 -11.10 13.73 -4.36
CA ARG A 7 -11.24 12.45 -5.09
C ARG A 7 -10.26 11.34 -4.71
N THR A 8 -9.18 11.62 -3.96
CA THR A 8 -8.12 10.61 -3.72
C THR A 8 -7.59 10.49 -2.29
N ASN A 9 -7.86 11.43 -1.38
CA ASN A 9 -7.41 11.30 0.01
C ASN A 9 -8.38 10.39 0.79
N PRO A 10 -7.95 9.24 1.33
CA PRO A 10 -8.81 8.37 2.13
C PRO A 10 -9.12 8.89 3.53
N ILE A 11 -8.42 9.94 3.98
CA ILE A 11 -8.57 10.48 5.32
C ILE A 11 -9.41 11.75 5.25
N HIS A 12 -10.58 11.72 5.89
CA HIS A 12 -11.47 12.88 5.98
C HIS A 12 -11.84 13.17 7.44
N ARG A 13 -12.26 14.42 7.70
CA ARG A 13 -12.83 14.78 8.99
C ARG A 13 -14.34 14.53 8.96
N ASP A 14 -14.82 13.77 9.94
CA ASP A 14 -16.24 13.56 10.19
C ASP A 14 -16.56 13.96 11.63
N HIS A 15 -17.54 14.84 11.83
CA HIS A 15 -17.90 15.39 13.15
C HIS A 15 -16.72 15.89 14.02
N GLY A 16 -15.61 16.31 13.39
CA GLY A 16 -14.41 16.81 14.07
C GLY A 16 -13.28 15.78 14.24
N GLU A 17 -13.60 14.50 14.05
CA GLU A 17 -12.68 13.35 14.16
C GLU A 17 -12.07 12.99 12.80
N THR A 18 -10.81 12.55 12.81
CA THR A 18 -10.12 12.08 11.60
C THR A 18 -10.47 10.62 11.36
N VAL A 19 -11.20 10.34 10.28
CA VAL A 19 -11.73 9.02 9.95
C VAL A 19 -11.10 8.50 8.65
N LEU A 20 -10.87 7.18 8.59
CA LEU A 20 -10.50 6.49 7.37
C LEU A 20 -11.75 6.15 6.56
N TRP A 21 -11.76 6.50 5.28
CA TRP A 21 -12.89 6.26 4.38
C TRP A 21 -12.51 5.26 3.31
N ILE A 22 -13.45 4.38 2.97
CA ILE A 22 -13.36 3.36 1.93
C ILE A 22 -14.46 3.56 0.88
N ARG A 23 -14.37 2.83 -0.23
CA ARG A 23 -15.33 2.92 -1.34
C ARG A 23 -16.40 1.85 -1.21
N ARG A 24 -17.64 2.23 -1.50
CA ARG A 24 -18.78 1.31 -1.64
C ARG A 24 -19.45 1.51 -2.98
N CYS A 25 -19.63 0.43 -3.73
CA CYS A 25 -20.41 0.48 -4.97
C CYS A 25 -21.89 0.73 -4.67
N ARG A 26 -22.52 1.67 -5.39
CA ARG A 26 -23.96 1.93 -5.25
C ARG A 26 -24.83 0.81 -5.81
N GLU A 27 -24.33 0.10 -6.83
CA GLU A 27 -25.05 -1.00 -7.49
C GLU A 27 -24.96 -2.30 -6.69
N CYS A 28 -23.75 -2.87 -6.58
CA CYS A 28 -23.57 -4.19 -5.96
C CYS A 28 -23.26 -4.14 -4.46
N ARG A 29 -23.12 -2.94 -3.88
CA ARG A 29 -22.79 -2.71 -2.45
C ARG A 29 -21.46 -3.27 -1.96
N ALA A 30 -20.63 -3.83 -2.85
CA ALA A 30 -19.30 -4.31 -2.51
C ALA A 30 -18.39 -3.16 -2.04
N LEU A 31 -17.52 -3.48 -1.09
CA LEU A 31 -16.58 -2.56 -0.47
C LEU A 31 -15.20 -2.69 -1.10
N PHE A 32 -14.52 -1.56 -1.29
CA PHE A 32 -13.24 -1.51 -1.95
C PHE A 32 -12.32 -0.48 -1.29
N ALA A 33 -11.03 -0.64 -1.57
CA ALA A 33 -10.01 0.29 -1.12
C ALA A 33 -10.29 1.71 -1.64
N PRO A 34 -9.78 2.76 -0.95
CA PRO A 34 -10.10 4.16 -1.25
C PRO A 34 -9.80 4.61 -2.69
N GLN A 35 -8.75 4.04 -3.27
CA GLN A 35 -8.29 4.32 -4.63
C GLN A 35 -9.17 3.76 -5.75
N THR A 36 -10.12 2.88 -5.43
CA THR A 36 -10.92 2.20 -6.45
C THR A 36 -11.81 3.22 -7.15
N SER A 37 -11.69 3.30 -8.48
CA SER A 37 -12.41 4.27 -9.31
C SER A 37 -13.56 3.65 -10.11
N VAL A 38 -13.56 2.32 -10.27
CA VAL A 38 -14.63 1.53 -10.91
C VAL A 38 -14.80 0.24 -10.13
N CYS A 39 -16.03 -0.23 -9.97
CA CYS A 39 -16.32 -1.49 -9.30
C CYS A 39 -15.76 -2.68 -10.10
N PRO A 40 -14.85 -3.49 -9.54
CA PRO A 40 -14.34 -4.70 -10.20
C PRO A 40 -15.41 -5.78 -10.41
N THR A 41 -16.46 -5.78 -9.59
CA THR A 41 -17.52 -6.80 -9.64
C THR A 41 -18.56 -6.53 -10.72
N CYS A 42 -19.01 -5.27 -10.87
CA CYS A 42 -20.13 -4.91 -11.76
C CYS A 42 -19.82 -3.80 -12.75
N THR A 43 -18.55 -3.37 -12.84
CA THR A 43 -18.03 -2.32 -13.75
C THR A 43 -18.67 -0.93 -13.63
N SER A 44 -19.55 -0.71 -12.66
CA SER A 44 -20.11 0.61 -12.36
C SER A 44 -19.06 1.59 -11.83
N ALA A 45 -19.10 2.83 -12.32
CA ALA A 45 -18.31 3.95 -11.81
C ALA A 45 -18.97 4.66 -10.60
N GLU A 46 -20.19 4.26 -10.24
CA GLU A 46 -20.96 4.83 -9.12
C GLU A 46 -20.45 4.29 -7.77
N LEU A 47 -19.35 4.88 -7.27
CA LEU A 47 -18.73 4.55 -5.99
C LEU A 47 -18.95 5.69 -4.98
N ALA A 48 -19.63 5.38 -3.88
CA ALA A 48 -19.79 6.25 -2.72
C ALA A 48 -18.62 6.09 -1.74
N TRP A 49 -18.32 7.13 -0.99
CA TRP A 49 -17.44 7.06 0.18
C TRP A 49 -18.24 6.62 1.41
N MET A 50 -17.66 5.76 2.24
CA MET A 50 -18.20 5.43 3.56
C MET A 50 -17.08 5.30 4.61
N PRO A 51 -17.36 5.60 5.89
CA PRO A 51 -16.38 5.44 6.95
C PRO A 51 -16.03 3.95 7.15
N SER A 52 -14.77 3.69 7.46
CA SER A 52 -14.25 2.39 7.89
C SER A 52 -14.11 2.37 9.41
N SER A 53 -14.19 1.17 9.99
CA SER A 53 -13.84 0.92 11.40
C SER A 53 -12.40 1.32 11.74
N GLY A 54 -11.51 1.38 10.75
CA GLY A 54 -10.08 1.64 10.92
C GLY A 54 -9.33 0.47 11.59
N LEU A 55 -9.94 -0.70 11.75
CA LEU A 55 -9.32 -1.89 12.33
C LEU A 55 -8.92 -2.87 11.23
N GLY A 56 -7.81 -3.58 11.44
CA GLY A 56 -7.37 -4.58 10.48
C GLY A 56 -6.19 -5.43 10.94
N SER A 57 -5.72 -6.27 10.04
CA SER A 57 -4.60 -7.19 10.21
C SER A 57 -3.53 -6.95 9.16
N ILE A 58 -2.26 -6.97 9.55
CA ILE A 58 -1.15 -6.90 8.58
C ILE A 58 -1.11 -8.20 7.76
N VAL A 59 -1.21 -8.06 6.44
CA VAL A 59 -1.08 -9.15 5.46
C VAL A 59 0.37 -9.32 5.00
N SER A 60 1.05 -8.20 4.74
CA SER A 60 2.45 -8.17 4.32
C SER A 60 3.07 -6.84 4.73
N TRP A 61 4.36 -6.83 5.05
CA TRP A 61 5.07 -5.61 5.42
C TRP A 61 6.56 -5.68 5.04
N ARG A 62 7.19 -4.51 4.96
CA ARG A 62 8.64 -4.34 4.76
C ARG A 62 9.13 -3.16 5.59
N LEU A 63 10.29 -3.34 6.23
CA LEU A 63 11.03 -2.25 6.85
C LEU A 63 11.77 -1.47 5.76
N GLU A 64 11.54 -0.17 5.71
CA GLU A 64 12.20 0.78 4.82
C GLU A 64 13.08 1.69 5.64
N HIS A 65 14.31 1.92 5.17
CA HIS A 65 15.23 2.89 5.74
C HIS A 65 15.17 4.14 4.85
N HIS A 66 14.49 5.20 5.31
CA HIS A 66 14.34 6.45 4.54
C HIS A 66 15.25 7.54 5.11
N SER A 67 15.95 8.27 4.23
CA SER A 67 16.64 9.50 4.59
C SER A 67 15.62 10.61 4.84
N VAL A 68 15.64 11.25 6.00
CA VAL A 68 14.79 12.39 6.32
C VAL A 68 15.54 13.69 6.04
N GLY A 69 15.07 14.46 5.05
CA GLY A 69 15.63 15.77 4.69
C GLY A 69 16.86 15.72 3.78
N ASP A 70 17.54 16.86 3.61
CA ASP A 70 18.76 16.99 2.80
C ASP A 70 20.00 16.36 3.45
N ASN A 71 19.85 15.78 4.66
CA ASN A 71 20.94 15.15 5.38
C ASN A 71 20.87 13.62 5.23
N PRO A 72 21.74 12.99 4.42
CA PRO A 72 21.74 11.54 4.23
C PRO A 72 22.10 10.74 5.51
N ALA A 73 22.52 11.40 6.60
CA ALA A 73 22.86 10.75 7.86
C ALA A 73 21.67 10.46 8.79
N GLU A 74 20.49 11.07 8.55
CA GLU A 74 19.30 10.86 9.38
C GLU A 74 18.34 9.88 8.68
N VAL A 75 18.67 8.59 8.78
CA VAL A 75 17.86 7.52 8.20
C VAL A 75 16.95 6.94 9.28
N MET A 76 15.66 7.23 9.20
CA MET A 76 14.69 6.69 10.14
C MET A 76 14.02 5.46 9.52
N PRO A 77 13.83 4.34 10.25
CA PRO A 77 13.06 3.23 9.71
C PRO A 77 11.57 3.60 9.63
N ARG A 78 10.93 3.31 8.49
CA ARG A 78 9.47 3.32 8.31
C ARG A 78 9.03 1.93 7.90
N THR A 79 7.94 1.45 8.46
CA THR A 79 7.36 0.19 8.00
C THR A 79 6.25 0.47 7.02
N ILE A 80 6.34 -0.10 5.81
CA ILE A 80 5.25 -0.08 4.82
C ILE A 80 4.52 -1.43 4.91
N ALA A 81 3.18 -1.40 4.90
CA ALA A 81 2.37 -2.60 5.03
C ALA A 81 1.14 -2.60 4.12
N VAL A 82 0.65 -3.82 3.86
CA VAL A 82 -0.69 -4.12 3.39
C VAL A 82 -1.50 -4.55 4.60
N VAL A 83 -2.61 -3.85 4.86
CA VAL A 83 -3.55 -4.17 5.94
C VAL A 83 -4.86 -4.63 5.33
N GLU A 84 -5.33 -5.81 5.73
CA GLU A 84 -6.70 -6.25 5.52
C GLU A 84 -7.57 -5.61 6.59
N LEU A 85 -8.46 -4.70 6.19
CA LEU A 85 -9.42 -4.11 7.11
C LEU A 85 -10.48 -5.13 7.49
N ASP A 86 -11.02 -5.02 8.70
CA ASP A 86 -12.15 -5.83 9.15
C ASP A 86 -13.41 -5.57 8.30
N ASP A 87 -13.49 -4.39 7.68
CA ASP A 87 -14.52 -4.04 6.70
C ASP A 87 -14.41 -4.85 5.40
N GLY A 88 -13.28 -5.55 5.17
CA GLY A 88 -13.01 -6.42 4.03
C GLY A 88 -11.93 -5.91 3.05
N PRO A 89 -11.89 -4.61 2.67
CA PRO A 89 -10.89 -4.12 1.74
C PRO A 89 -9.47 -4.15 2.29
N TRP A 90 -8.51 -4.34 1.39
CA TRP A 90 -7.11 -4.19 1.73
C TRP A 90 -6.61 -2.79 1.39
N ILE A 91 -5.79 -2.23 2.27
CA ILE A 91 -5.20 -0.91 2.11
C ILE A 91 -3.68 -0.99 2.20
N PHE A 92 -3.02 -0.08 1.50
CA PHE A 92 -1.59 0.15 1.65
C PHE A 92 -1.41 1.31 2.63
N THR A 93 -0.51 1.13 3.58
CA THR A 93 -0.34 2.03 4.73
C THR A 93 1.12 2.05 5.17
N THR A 94 1.49 3.04 5.97
CA THR A 94 2.65 2.92 6.86
C THR A 94 2.21 2.42 8.23
N ILE A 95 3.12 1.76 8.95
CA ILE A 95 2.93 1.37 10.35
C ILE A 95 3.82 2.26 11.22
N ASP A 96 3.20 2.89 12.20
CA ASP A 96 3.84 3.59 13.30
C ASP A 96 4.15 2.59 14.43
N GLY A 97 5.43 2.52 14.78
CA GLY A 97 6.00 1.54 15.70
C GLY A 97 6.61 0.31 15.01
N GLU A 98 7.12 -0.60 15.84
CA GLU A 98 7.75 -1.84 15.39
C GLU A 98 6.68 -2.90 15.11
N VAL A 99 6.75 -3.53 13.92
CA VAL A 99 5.91 -4.69 13.62
C VAL A 99 6.60 -5.91 14.24
N PRO A 100 5.97 -6.58 15.23
CA PRO A 100 6.59 -7.74 15.84
C PRO A 100 6.82 -8.84 14.78
N PRO A 101 7.91 -9.61 14.89
CA PRO A 101 8.13 -10.76 14.03
C PRO A 101 6.91 -11.69 14.11
N PRO A 102 6.52 -12.34 13.00
CA PRO A 102 5.26 -13.08 12.92
C PRO A 102 5.24 -14.24 13.94
N ALA A 103 4.62 -14.00 15.09
CA ALA A 103 4.42 -14.97 16.15
C ALA A 103 3.03 -15.60 15.99
N ARG A 104 2.93 -16.71 15.25
CA ARG A 104 1.77 -17.63 15.12
C ARG A 104 0.36 -17.00 14.95
N GLY A 105 0.23 -15.72 14.60
CA GLY A 105 -1.05 -15.02 14.48
C GLY A 105 -0.93 -13.74 13.66
N SER A 106 -2.08 -13.21 13.21
CA SER A 106 -2.14 -11.95 12.47
C SER A 106 -1.85 -10.77 13.41
N VAL A 107 -0.92 -9.90 13.02
CA VAL A 107 -0.64 -8.66 13.76
C VAL A 107 -1.81 -7.70 13.56
N ARG A 108 -2.52 -7.41 14.65
CA ARG A 108 -3.66 -6.48 14.65
C ARG A 108 -3.17 -5.05 14.66
N VAL A 109 -3.86 -4.21 13.91
CA VAL A 109 -3.55 -2.79 13.76
C VAL A 109 -4.81 -1.94 13.81
N ARG A 110 -4.63 -0.68 14.22
CA ARG A 110 -5.68 0.35 14.16
C ARG A 110 -5.17 1.59 13.44
N PHE A 111 -6.08 2.25 12.73
CA PHE A 111 -5.82 3.53 12.08
C PHE A 111 -5.43 4.57 13.14
N LEU A 112 -4.36 5.30 12.87
CA LEU A 112 -3.95 6.45 13.66
C LEU A 112 -4.63 7.68 13.06
N PRO A 113 -5.51 8.40 13.82
CA PRO A 113 -6.31 9.53 13.32
C PRO A 113 -5.46 10.80 13.15
N HIS A 114 -4.41 10.70 12.34
CA HIS A 114 -3.50 11.75 11.94
C HIS A 114 -3.52 11.85 10.41
N VAL A 115 -3.56 13.07 9.88
CA VAL A 115 -3.37 13.32 8.44
C VAL A 115 -1.88 13.62 8.24
N PRO A 116 -1.05 12.64 7.84
CA PRO A 116 0.34 12.95 7.53
C PRO A 116 0.39 13.94 6.36
N ALA A 117 1.49 14.68 6.26
CA ALA A 117 1.73 15.64 5.16
C ALA A 117 1.57 14.99 3.77
N ASP A 118 1.72 13.68 3.72
CA ASP A 118 1.71 12.87 2.53
C ASP A 118 0.32 12.20 2.30
N GLY A 119 -0.63 12.28 3.22
CA GLY A 119 -1.99 11.75 3.04
C GLY A 119 -2.07 10.23 2.84
N PHE A 120 -1.00 9.48 3.12
CA PHE A 120 -1.06 8.02 3.20
C PHE A 120 -1.63 7.62 4.57
N PRO A 121 -2.51 6.62 4.67
CA PRO A 121 -2.96 6.15 5.98
C PRO A 121 -1.77 5.69 6.83
N VAL A 122 -1.86 5.93 8.13
CA VAL A 122 -0.91 5.44 9.15
C VAL A 122 -1.68 4.55 10.10
N PHE A 123 -1.13 3.39 10.39
CA PHE A 123 -1.69 2.43 11.34
C PHE A 123 -0.70 2.18 12.46
N THR A 124 -1.15 1.77 13.64
CA THR A 124 -0.28 1.37 14.73
C THR A 124 -0.65 -0.03 15.22
N VAL A 125 0.34 -0.78 15.70
CA VAL A 125 0.15 -2.14 16.21
C VAL A 125 -0.70 -2.09 17.48
N CYS A 126 -1.74 -2.93 17.52
CA CYS A 126 -2.51 -3.17 18.74
C CYS A 126 -1.73 -4.15 19.60
N HIS A 127 -1.04 -3.67 20.63
CA HIS A 127 -0.54 -4.56 21.67
C HIS A 127 -1.75 -5.09 22.44
N ALA A 128 -1.90 -6.41 22.52
CA ALA A 128 -2.82 -7.00 23.49
C ALA A 128 -2.40 -6.49 24.86
N ALA A 129 -3.30 -5.80 25.57
CA ALA A 129 -3.05 -5.41 26.94
C ALA A 129 -2.82 -6.70 27.73
N THR A 130 -1.57 -7.02 28.05
CA THR A 130 -1.27 -7.86 29.19
C THR A 130 -1.67 -7.05 30.42
N GLU A 131 -2.93 -7.17 30.81
CA GLU A 131 -3.37 -6.85 32.17
C GLU A 131 -2.66 -7.83 33.11
N THR A 132 -1.44 -7.48 33.49
CA THR A 132 -0.85 -7.97 34.73
C THR A 132 -0.83 -6.80 35.68
N THR A 133 -1.85 -6.76 36.52
CA THR A 133 -1.85 -6.12 37.84
C THR A 133 -0.48 -6.29 38.48
N GLU A 134 0.26 -5.20 38.70
CA GLU A 134 1.05 -5.02 39.92
C GLU A 134 1.52 -3.58 40.08
N ARG A 135 1.05 -3.00 41.18
CA ARG A 135 1.36 -1.69 41.71
C ARG A 135 2.68 -1.81 42.48
N GLY A 136 3.77 -1.22 42.00
CA GLY A 136 4.95 -1.01 42.85
C GLY A 136 6.29 -0.80 42.15
N GLN A 137 6.80 0.42 42.28
CA GLN A 137 8.22 0.76 42.56
C GLN A 137 9.21 1.00 41.39
N ARG A 138 9.42 2.31 41.19
CA ARG A 138 10.65 3.09 40.91
C ARG A 138 11.96 2.37 40.49
N ALA A 139 12.49 2.91 39.39
CA ALA A 139 13.87 3.34 39.14
C ALA A 139 15.00 2.31 39.24
N ALA A 140 15.54 1.92 38.08
CA ALA A 140 16.99 1.82 37.87
C ALA A 140 17.30 1.92 36.37
N GLN A 141 17.97 3.00 35.99
CA GLN A 141 18.82 3.06 34.81
C GLN A 141 20.02 2.13 34.98
N CYS A 142 20.48 1.61 33.84
CA CYS A 142 21.81 1.10 33.47
C CYS A 142 21.56 0.00 32.41
N ALA A 143 22.32 -0.20 31.34
CA ALA A 143 23.44 0.48 30.72
C ALA A 143 23.59 -0.19 29.33
N ASN A 144 24.28 0.49 28.41
CA ASN A 144 24.57 0.08 27.04
C ASN A 144 25.10 -1.35 26.86
N ALA A 145 24.74 -1.99 25.74
CA ALA A 145 25.64 -2.68 24.78
C ALA A 145 24.84 -3.56 23.79
N PRO A 146 25.40 -3.96 22.62
CA PRO A 146 26.20 -3.20 21.67
C PRO A 146 25.49 -3.11 20.30
N THR A 147 25.76 -2.01 19.60
CA THR A 147 25.43 -1.80 18.20
C THR A 147 26.24 -2.75 17.33
N ASP A 148 25.69 -3.92 17.01
CA ASP A 148 26.28 -4.75 15.97
C ASP A 148 25.98 -4.15 14.61
N LEU A 149 27.05 -3.66 13.99
CA LEU A 149 27.13 -3.24 12.60
C LEU A 149 26.55 -4.34 11.69
N VAL A 150 25.32 -4.12 11.22
CA VAL A 150 24.87 -4.75 9.97
C VAL A 150 25.54 -3.98 8.83
N PRO A 151 26.37 -4.62 8.00
CA PRO A 151 26.98 -3.96 6.85
C PRO A 151 25.87 -3.46 5.94
N SER A 152 25.84 -2.15 5.72
CA SER A 152 24.96 -1.48 4.78
C SER A 152 25.12 -2.07 3.39
N LEU A 153 24.17 -2.91 2.98
CA LEU A 153 24.02 -3.38 1.62
C LEU A 153 23.73 -2.18 0.70
N PRO A 154 24.38 -2.08 -0.48
CA PRO A 154 24.16 -0.98 -1.40
C PRO A 154 22.72 -0.97 -1.93
N SER A 155 22.17 0.24 -2.08
CA SER A 155 20.79 0.58 -2.38
C SER A 155 20.24 -0.14 -3.63
N ALA A 156 19.51 -1.23 -3.42
CA ALA A 156 18.75 -1.89 -4.47
C ALA A 156 17.45 -1.10 -4.69
N LEU A 157 17.34 -0.43 -5.85
CA LEU A 157 16.12 0.20 -6.43
C LEU A 157 14.90 0.24 -5.48
N HIS A 158 14.80 1.29 -4.68
CA HIS A 158 13.73 1.41 -3.69
C HIS A 158 12.42 1.84 -4.35
N TYR A 159 11.45 0.93 -4.42
CA TYR A 159 10.05 1.26 -4.70
C TYR A 159 9.39 1.75 -3.39
N ASP A 160 9.81 2.92 -2.92
CA ASP A 160 9.36 3.49 -1.65
C ASP A 160 7.95 4.10 -1.72
N SER A 161 7.44 4.57 -0.58
CA SER A 161 6.12 5.22 -0.50
C SER A 161 6.02 6.50 -1.37
N VAL A 162 7.14 7.20 -1.57
CA VAL A 162 7.24 8.40 -2.42
C VAL A 162 7.09 8.02 -3.89
N TRP A 163 7.79 6.97 -4.33
CA TRP A 163 7.71 6.40 -5.66
C TRP A 163 6.31 5.86 -5.94
N ILE A 164 5.70 5.11 -5.01
CA ILE A 164 4.33 4.58 -5.17
C ILE A 164 3.36 5.74 -5.46
N ARG A 165 3.44 6.81 -4.66
CA ARG A 165 2.61 8.00 -4.84
C ARG A 165 2.86 8.67 -6.19
N ALA A 166 4.12 8.93 -6.53
CA ALA A 166 4.48 9.55 -7.80
C ALA A 166 4.00 8.72 -9.00
N ALA A 167 4.19 7.41 -8.95
CA ALA A 167 3.73 6.47 -9.97
C ALA A 167 2.20 6.41 -10.07
N LEU A 168 1.49 6.44 -8.95
CA LEU A 168 0.02 6.54 -8.95
C LEU A 168 -0.45 7.87 -9.56
N GLN A 169 0.20 8.99 -9.26
CA GLN A 169 -0.09 10.28 -9.89
C GLN A 169 0.17 10.24 -11.40
N GLN A 170 1.24 9.60 -11.85
CA GLN A 170 1.49 9.39 -13.28
C GLN A 170 0.38 8.55 -13.93
N CYS A 171 -0.11 7.50 -13.25
CA CYS A 171 -1.24 6.71 -13.70
C CYS A 171 -2.53 7.56 -13.86
N GLU A 172 -2.79 8.50 -12.94
CA GLU A 172 -3.89 9.46 -13.08
C GLU A 172 -3.73 10.38 -14.30
N VAL A 173 -2.49 10.85 -14.56
CA VAL A 173 -2.19 11.68 -15.74
C VAL A 173 -2.49 10.91 -17.03
N LEU A 174 -2.09 9.64 -17.11
CA LEU A 174 -2.39 8.78 -18.26
C LEU A 174 -3.90 8.61 -18.48
N ALA A 175 -4.67 8.45 -17.39
CA ALA A 175 -6.11 8.31 -17.46
C ALA A 175 -6.82 9.59 -17.89
N ARG A 176 -6.37 10.77 -17.41
CA ARG A 176 -6.93 12.07 -17.82
C ARG A 176 -6.63 12.42 -19.27
N ALA A 177 -5.57 11.86 -19.83
CA ALA A 177 -5.22 12.02 -21.24
C ALA A 177 -5.92 11.00 -22.16
N ASP A 178 -6.89 10.22 -21.65
CA ASP A 178 -7.59 9.13 -22.35
C ASP A 178 -6.63 8.09 -22.98
N SER A 179 -5.42 8.00 -22.45
CA SER A 179 -4.37 7.12 -22.97
C SER A 179 -4.48 5.69 -22.43
N ILE A 180 -5.21 5.52 -21.31
CA ILE A 180 -5.57 4.25 -20.69
C ILE A 180 -7.05 4.28 -20.26
N ASP A 181 -7.74 3.16 -20.38
CA ASP A 181 -9.10 3.00 -19.87
C ASP A 181 -9.12 2.68 -18.36
N SER A 182 -10.32 2.61 -17.76
CA SER A 182 -10.52 2.32 -16.34
C SER A 182 -10.00 0.95 -15.91
N THR A 183 -10.05 -0.05 -16.79
CA THR A 183 -9.58 -1.41 -16.52
C THR A 183 -8.05 -1.43 -16.48
N SER A 184 -7.42 -0.83 -17.50
CA SER A 184 -5.98 -0.63 -17.63
C SER A 184 -5.42 0.14 -16.44
N ARG A 185 -6.10 1.22 -16.02
CA ARG A 185 -5.74 1.98 -14.82
C ARG A 185 -5.76 1.12 -13.56
N SER A 186 -6.77 0.29 -13.37
CA SER A 186 -6.89 -0.59 -12.20
C SER A 186 -5.74 -1.60 -12.14
N VAL A 187 -5.38 -2.19 -13.29
CA VAL A 187 -4.26 -3.13 -13.43
C VAL A 187 -2.92 -2.44 -13.11
N ILE A 188 -2.64 -1.28 -13.72
CA ILE A 188 -1.40 -0.52 -13.48
C ILE A 188 -1.29 -0.08 -12.02
N ALA A 189 -2.37 0.46 -11.46
CA ALA A 189 -2.37 0.97 -10.11
C ALA A 189 -2.21 -0.14 -9.06
N PHE A 190 -2.68 -1.35 -9.34
CA PHE A 190 -2.38 -2.53 -8.52
C PHE A 190 -0.91 -2.92 -8.65
N ALA A 191 -0.37 -2.93 -9.88
CA ALA A 191 1.03 -3.25 -10.13
C ALA A 191 2.00 -2.33 -9.35
N ILE A 192 1.71 -1.03 -9.34
CA ILE A 192 2.47 0.00 -8.61
C ILE A 192 2.50 -0.27 -7.11
N ARG A 193 1.35 -0.58 -6.50
CA ARG A 193 1.27 -0.76 -5.05
C ARG A 193 1.94 -2.03 -4.55
N TRP A 194 1.98 -3.06 -5.39
CA TRP A 194 2.64 -4.33 -5.07
C TRP A 194 4.12 -4.38 -5.48
N ALA A 195 4.61 -3.39 -6.23
CA ALA A 195 6.01 -3.27 -6.62
C ALA A 195 7.01 -3.39 -5.45
N PRO A 196 6.80 -2.76 -4.27
CA PRO A 196 7.74 -2.84 -3.14
C PRO A 196 7.89 -4.25 -2.57
N PHE A 197 6.89 -5.11 -2.80
CA PHE A 197 6.84 -6.47 -2.26
C PHE A 197 7.35 -7.52 -3.26
N GLY A 198 7.87 -7.10 -4.41
CA GLY A 198 8.20 -8.02 -5.51
C GLY A 198 6.97 -8.49 -6.29
N GLY A 199 5.84 -7.78 -6.17
CA GLY A 199 4.57 -8.13 -6.79
C GLY A 199 3.65 -8.96 -5.89
N ALA A 200 2.40 -9.10 -6.32
CA ALA A 200 1.38 -9.86 -5.59
C ALA A 200 1.54 -11.38 -5.76
N GLY A 201 1.10 -12.13 -4.75
CA GLY A 201 1.02 -13.59 -4.80
C GLY A 201 -0.11 -14.10 -5.70
N ALA A 202 -0.15 -15.42 -5.91
CA ALA A 202 -1.12 -16.04 -6.81
C ALA A 202 -2.57 -15.89 -6.30
N ARG A 203 -2.78 -15.97 -4.98
CA ARG A 203 -4.11 -15.83 -4.36
C ARG A 203 -4.67 -14.43 -4.60
N GLU A 204 -3.85 -13.41 -4.39
CA GLU A 204 -4.23 -12.01 -4.49
C GLU A 204 -4.63 -11.65 -5.92
N LEU A 205 -3.87 -12.15 -6.90
CA LEU A 205 -4.15 -11.93 -8.32
C LEU A 205 -5.43 -12.66 -8.77
N LEU A 206 -5.70 -13.85 -8.24
CA LEU A 206 -6.94 -14.58 -8.50
C LEU A 206 -8.15 -13.85 -7.89
N VAL A 207 -8.04 -13.36 -6.66
CA VAL A 207 -9.12 -12.62 -6.00
C VAL A 207 -9.39 -11.28 -6.69
N ALA A 208 -8.35 -10.51 -7.00
CA ALA A 208 -8.52 -9.15 -7.53
C ALA A 208 -8.85 -9.12 -9.03
N PHE A 209 -8.33 -10.08 -9.81
CA PHE A 209 -8.41 -10.03 -11.27
C PHE A 209 -8.80 -11.36 -11.94
N GLY A 210 -8.88 -12.46 -11.20
CA GLY A 210 -9.19 -13.78 -11.77
C GLY A 210 -8.13 -14.28 -12.75
N VAL A 211 -6.86 -13.86 -12.61
CA VAL A 211 -5.78 -14.21 -13.55
C VAL A 211 -4.53 -14.70 -12.85
N THR A 212 -3.71 -15.45 -13.60
CA THR A 212 -2.36 -15.85 -13.16
C THR A 212 -1.38 -14.68 -13.23
N ARG A 213 -0.25 -14.77 -12.51
CA ARG A 213 0.82 -13.76 -12.52
C ARG A 213 1.32 -13.42 -13.93
N ARG A 214 1.56 -14.42 -14.77
CA ARG A 214 1.97 -14.22 -16.16
C ARG A 214 0.94 -13.39 -16.94
N ARG A 215 -0.34 -13.77 -16.84
CA ARG A 215 -1.44 -13.06 -17.52
C ARG A 215 -1.66 -11.66 -16.95
N PHE A 216 -1.44 -11.46 -15.66
CA PHE A 216 -1.48 -10.15 -15.03
C PHE A 216 -0.37 -9.24 -15.56
N LEU A 217 0.89 -9.70 -15.61
CA LEU A 217 2.00 -8.92 -16.15
C LEU A 217 1.81 -8.57 -17.62
N GLN A 218 1.25 -9.50 -18.41
CA GLN A 218 0.89 -9.23 -19.80
C GLN A 218 -0.17 -8.11 -19.90
N LYS A 219 -1.19 -8.10 -19.02
CA LYS A 219 -2.17 -7.00 -18.96
C LYS A 219 -1.51 -5.66 -18.59
N VAL A 220 -0.52 -5.64 -17.68
CA VAL A 220 0.24 -4.44 -17.33
C VAL A 220 1.02 -3.91 -18.54
N GLU A 221 1.70 -4.80 -19.26
CA GLU A 221 2.46 -4.48 -20.47
C GLU A 221 1.55 -3.94 -21.58
N ASP A 222 0.43 -4.62 -21.86
CA ASP A 222 -0.56 -4.20 -22.86
C ASP A 222 -1.15 -2.83 -22.51
N ALA A 223 -1.44 -2.57 -21.23
CA ALA A 223 -1.98 -1.30 -20.75
C ALA A 223 -0.97 -0.14 -20.89
N LEU A 224 0.32 -0.40 -20.68
CA LEU A 224 1.39 0.59 -20.77
C LEU A 224 2.00 0.71 -22.18
N ARG A 225 1.53 -0.08 -23.16
CA ARG A 225 2.03 0.01 -24.53
C ARG A 225 1.74 1.40 -25.12
N PRO A 226 2.76 2.14 -25.60
CA PRO A 226 2.58 3.44 -26.25
C PRO A 226 1.70 3.32 -27.52
N ARG A 227 0.69 4.19 -27.64
CA ARG A 227 -0.19 4.29 -28.81
C ARG A 227 0.29 5.39 -29.75
N ARG A 228 -0.08 5.32 -31.03
CA ARG A 228 0.26 6.37 -32.02
C ARG A 228 -0.35 7.74 -31.69
N ALA A 229 -1.54 7.74 -31.08
CA ALA A 229 -2.23 8.95 -30.64
C ALA A 229 -1.60 9.59 -29.39
N ASP A 230 -0.70 8.89 -28.68
CA ASP A 230 -0.11 9.40 -27.45
C ASP A 230 0.92 10.52 -27.74
N THR A 231 0.82 11.61 -26.99
CA THR A 231 1.82 12.69 -27.01
C THR A 231 3.19 12.17 -26.57
N VAL A 232 4.26 12.90 -26.89
CA VAL A 232 5.64 12.50 -26.50
C VAL A 232 5.76 12.30 -24.99
N THR A 233 5.17 13.19 -24.19
CA THR A 233 5.14 13.12 -22.72
C THR A 233 4.47 11.84 -22.23
N ILE A 234 3.29 11.51 -22.77
CA ILE A 234 2.52 10.32 -22.39
C ILE A 234 3.28 9.04 -22.75
N ARG A 235 3.93 8.99 -23.92
CA ARG A 235 4.80 7.88 -24.33
C ARG A 235 6.03 7.73 -23.43
N GLY A 236 6.54 8.84 -22.88
CA GLY A 236 7.61 8.86 -21.89
C GLY A 236 7.17 8.22 -20.57
N LEU A 237 6.06 8.70 -20.00
CA LEU A 237 5.50 8.18 -18.74
C LEU A 237 5.17 6.68 -18.82
N LYS A 238 4.53 6.26 -19.91
CA LYS A 238 4.22 4.84 -20.16
C LYS A 238 5.47 3.96 -20.14
N ARG A 239 6.53 4.37 -20.84
CA ARG A 239 7.81 3.64 -20.86
C ARG A 239 8.49 3.60 -19.50
N GLN A 240 8.50 4.72 -18.79
CA GLN A 240 9.06 4.78 -17.43
C GLN A 240 8.35 3.80 -16.49
N LEU A 241 7.02 3.86 -16.43
CA LEU A 241 6.24 2.94 -15.59
C LEU A 241 6.44 1.48 -16.00
N GLN A 242 6.50 1.18 -17.30
CA GLN A 242 6.73 -0.17 -17.80
C GLN A 242 8.07 -0.73 -17.33
N VAL A 243 9.16 0.05 -17.44
CA VAL A 243 10.49 -0.36 -16.97
C VAL A 243 10.49 -0.58 -15.46
N SER A 244 9.98 0.38 -14.69
CA SER A 244 9.96 0.28 -13.22
C SER A 244 9.15 -0.91 -12.73
N LEU A 245 7.95 -1.15 -13.29
CA LEU A 245 7.09 -2.26 -12.89
C LEU A 245 7.65 -3.61 -13.32
N THR A 246 8.24 -3.68 -14.51
CA THR A 246 8.92 -4.91 -14.96
C THR A 246 10.02 -5.26 -13.96
N GLN A 247 10.88 -4.31 -13.63
CA GLN A 247 11.97 -4.55 -12.69
C GLN A 247 11.47 -4.95 -11.29
N ALA A 248 10.47 -4.23 -10.75
CA ALA A 248 9.90 -4.52 -9.44
C ALA A 248 9.31 -5.93 -9.34
N TRP A 249 8.61 -6.37 -10.39
CA TRP A 249 7.93 -7.65 -10.41
C TRP A 249 8.82 -8.83 -10.84
N HIS A 250 10.04 -8.57 -11.31
CA HIS A 250 11.06 -9.59 -11.57
C HIS A 250 12.08 -9.72 -10.44
N SER A 251 12.22 -8.70 -9.59
CA SER A 251 12.99 -8.81 -8.34
C SER A 251 12.35 -9.88 -7.45
N ALA A 252 12.89 -11.11 -7.51
CA ALA A 252 12.58 -12.18 -6.59
C ALA A 252 13.12 -11.80 -5.20
N LEU A 253 12.38 -10.98 -4.46
CA LEU A 253 12.55 -10.93 -3.01
C LEU A 253 11.82 -12.16 -2.45
N PRO A 254 12.48 -12.98 -1.62
CA PRO A 254 11.79 -14.12 -1.03
C PRO A 254 10.55 -13.58 -0.32
N PRO A 255 9.37 -14.16 -0.58
CA PRO A 255 8.24 -13.85 0.26
C PRO A 255 8.66 -14.34 1.65
N SER A 256 8.65 -13.44 2.63
CA SER A 256 8.37 -13.85 4.00
C SER A 256 6.92 -14.34 4.06
N MET A 257 6.59 -15.37 3.27
CA MET A 257 5.40 -16.18 3.44
C MET A 257 5.76 -17.18 4.52
N PRO A 258 5.00 -17.29 5.63
CA PRO A 258 4.99 -18.53 6.36
C PRO A 258 4.60 -19.62 5.37
N GLN A 259 5.48 -20.62 5.22
CA GLN A 259 5.19 -21.79 4.43
C GLN A 259 3.86 -22.38 4.91
N SER A 260 2.98 -22.64 3.94
CA SER A 260 1.73 -23.37 4.09
C SER A 260 1.87 -24.51 5.09
N VAL A 261 1.07 -24.47 6.16
CA VAL A 261 0.86 -25.63 7.03
C VAL A 261 0.23 -26.75 6.18
N PRO A 262 0.78 -27.98 6.16
CA PRO A 262 0.13 -29.09 5.49
C PRO A 262 -1.15 -29.45 6.25
N TRP A 263 -2.24 -29.59 5.51
CA TRP A 263 -3.51 -30.10 6.03
C TRP A 263 -3.31 -31.52 6.58
N ARG A 264 -3.63 -31.71 7.87
CA ARG A 264 -4.20 -32.93 8.45
C ARG A 264 -5.07 -32.55 9.62
#